data_AF-A0A973ETF4-F1
#
_entry.id   AF-A0A973ETF4-F1
#
_cell.length_a   1.000
_cell.length_b   1.000
_cell.length_c   1.000
_cell.angle_alpha   90.00
_cell.angle_beta   90.00
_cell.angle_gamma   90.00
#
_symmetry.space_group_name_H-M   'P 1'
#
loop_
_entity.id
_entity.type
_entity.pdbx_description
1 polymer ?
#
loop_
_entity_poly.entity_id
_entity_poly.type
_entity_poly.pdbx_seq_one_letter_code
_entity_poly.pdbx_strand_id
1 'polypeptide(L)'
;YVITSIEKLVDPALNGNLVSFDRNLCNISGEGRMNFGTNFDLVKMMSAGKFTHSSDSGKITIQAVLALDFHFSPEALAIMSEDMKLIPSLRSVNLNSEFNNKSMKDLLGVEVATKIKDELSLFGISRSLPKEFTYELLLNDVTLYWNDASSSFRSKGKIGIGFVGQQPVNLYVDGFVEIQRRRAGDMIDIYLKANESTWYYFSYFKGVMMAQAANIRFNSLISNEKIKVRKDPNSSTKVPYTYMIAAEDRLPRFLRRMTENPETESSPTDGLMR
;
A
#
# COMPACT_ATOMS: atom_id res chain seq x y z
N TYR A 1 16.00 0.45 -25.57
CA TYR A 1 17.08 0.82 -24.64
C TYR A 1 16.85 0.14 -23.31
N VAL A 2 17.90 -0.24 -22.59
CA VAL A 2 17.80 -0.85 -21.25
C VAL A 2 18.86 -0.22 -20.35
N ILE A 3 18.48 0.13 -19.12
CA ILE A 3 19.34 0.67 -18.07
C ILE A 3 19.16 -0.23 -16.85
N THR A 4 20.21 -0.95 -16.48
CA THR A 4 20.22 -1.94 -15.38
C THR A 4 21.67 -2.30 -15.02
N SER A 5 21.89 -3.11 -13.97
CA SER A 5 23.21 -3.67 -13.66
C SER A 5 23.61 -4.75 -14.68
N ILE A 6 24.92 -5.03 -14.81
CA ILE A 6 25.42 -6.03 -15.75
C ILE A 6 24.86 -7.41 -15.41
N GLU A 7 24.82 -7.77 -14.13
CA GLU A 7 24.32 -9.06 -13.64
C GLU A 7 22.85 -9.25 -14.04
N LYS A 8 22.02 -8.23 -13.81
CA LYS A 8 20.60 -8.26 -14.14
C LYS A 8 20.33 -8.17 -15.64
N LEU A 9 21.24 -7.59 -16.42
CA LEU A 9 21.16 -7.62 -17.89
C LEU A 9 21.38 -9.04 -18.42
N VAL A 10 22.29 -9.80 -17.80
CA VAL A 10 22.59 -11.19 -18.16
C VAL A 10 21.49 -12.13 -17.68
N ASP A 11 20.99 -11.94 -16.47
CA ASP A 11 19.90 -12.71 -15.89
C ASP A 11 18.73 -11.81 -15.44
N PRO A 12 17.72 -11.62 -16.30
CA PRO A 12 16.53 -10.83 -15.98
C PRO A 12 15.69 -11.40 -14.84
N ALA A 13 15.90 -12.65 -14.40
CA ALA A 13 15.18 -13.24 -13.27
C ALA A 13 15.70 -12.73 -11.91
N LEU A 14 16.88 -12.08 -11.89
CA LEU A 14 17.41 -11.45 -10.68
C LEU A 14 16.56 -10.25 -10.24
N ASN A 15 16.51 -10.01 -8.94
CA ASN A 15 15.95 -8.78 -8.40
C ASN A 15 16.87 -7.58 -8.73
N GLY A 16 16.37 -6.36 -8.62
CA GLY A 16 17.14 -5.14 -8.82
C GLY A 16 16.48 -4.17 -9.77
N ASN A 17 17.06 -2.96 -9.88
CA ASN A 17 16.50 -1.89 -10.68
C ASN A 17 16.76 -2.11 -12.18
N LEU A 18 15.70 -2.04 -12.98
CA LEU A 18 15.76 -2.05 -14.43
C LEU A 18 14.75 -1.05 -14.99
N VAL A 19 15.18 -0.31 -16.01
CA VAL A 19 14.28 0.49 -16.86
C VAL A 19 14.56 0.14 -18.31
N SER A 20 13.52 -0.16 -19.07
CA SER A 20 13.59 -0.43 -20.50
C SER A 20 12.63 0.48 -21.27
N PHE A 21 13.04 0.85 -22.47
CA PHE A 21 12.22 1.54 -23.44
C PHE A 21 12.20 0.74 -24.73
N ASP A 22 11.01 0.26 -25.08
CA ASP A 22 10.72 -0.37 -26.36
C ASP A 22 10.24 0.70 -27.35
N ARG A 23 11.03 0.90 -28.41
CA ARG A 23 10.75 1.91 -29.45
C ARG A 23 9.61 1.50 -30.38
N ASN A 24 9.39 0.20 -30.58
CA ASN A 24 8.35 -0.30 -31.48
C ASN A 24 6.98 -0.20 -30.82
N LEU A 25 6.92 -0.56 -29.53
CA LEU A 25 5.70 -0.50 -28.74
C LEU A 25 5.46 0.85 -28.06
N CYS A 26 6.40 1.80 -28.17
CA CYS A 26 6.38 3.09 -27.45
C CYS A 26 6.15 2.95 -25.95
N ASN A 27 6.66 1.85 -25.37
CA ASN A 27 6.41 1.46 -23.99
C ASN A 27 7.68 1.60 -23.15
N ILE A 28 7.56 2.31 -22.03
CA ILE A 28 8.56 2.32 -20.97
C ILE A 28 8.11 1.30 -19.94
N SER A 29 9.01 0.40 -19.54
CA SER A 29 8.77 -0.49 -18.42
C SER A 29 9.93 -0.45 -17.45
N GLY A 30 9.68 -0.82 -16.20
CA GLY A 30 10.74 -0.99 -15.24
C GLY A 30 10.34 -1.85 -14.08
N GLU A 31 11.33 -2.28 -13.32
CA GLU A 31 11.18 -3.06 -12.11
C GLU A 31 12.25 -2.66 -11.08
N GLY A 32 11.99 -2.94 -9.80
CA GLY A 32 12.90 -2.66 -8.69
C GLY A 32 12.27 -1.81 -7.60
N ARG A 33 13.11 -1.07 -6.85
CA ARG A 33 12.64 -0.15 -5.81
C ARG A 33 11.96 1.06 -6.43
N MET A 34 10.86 1.49 -5.82
CA MET A 34 10.01 2.57 -6.33
C MET A 34 9.84 3.66 -5.26
N ASN A 35 9.70 4.90 -5.72
CA ASN A 35 9.36 6.04 -4.89
C ASN A 35 8.24 6.82 -5.59
N PHE A 36 7.11 7.02 -4.92
CA PHE A 36 5.94 7.72 -5.46
C PHE A 36 6.04 9.25 -5.33
N GLY A 37 7.18 9.77 -4.88
CA GLY A 37 7.43 11.20 -4.71
C GLY A 37 6.69 11.84 -3.54
N THR A 38 6.26 11.03 -2.56
CA THR A 38 5.55 11.49 -1.36
C THR A 38 6.49 11.66 -0.17
N ASN A 39 6.13 12.56 0.73
CA ASN A 39 6.70 12.69 2.06
C ASN A 39 5.60 12.62 3.12
N PHE A 40 5.61 11.56 3.93
CA PHE A 40 4.67 11.36 5.04
C PHE A 40 5.35 11.50 6.41
N ASP A 41 6.49 12.19 6.46
CA ASP A 41 7.23 12.50 7.68
C ASP A 41 7.58 11.25 8.52
N LEU A 42 6.90 11.04 9.64
CA LEU A 42 7.12 9.90 10.53
C LEU A 42 6.47 8.59 10.03
N VAL A 43 5.55 8.67 9.06
CA VAL A 43 5.10 7.48 8.33
C VAL A 43 6.09 7.21 7.22
N LYS A 44 6.72 6.05 7.24
CA LYS A 44 7.63 5.63 6.18
C LYS A 44 6.91 4.67 5.26
N MET A 45 6.96 4.95 3.97
CA MET A 45 6.47 4.03 2.95
C MET A 45 7.66 3.56 2.11
N MET A 46 7.86 2.26 2.06
CA MET A 46 8.78 1.60 1.16
C MET A 46 7.99 0.85 0.10
N SER A 47 8.48 0.88 -1.14
CA SER A 47 7.83 0.17 -2.23
C SER A 47 8.82 -0.43 -3.21
N ALA A 48 8.45 -1.58 -3.76
CA ALA A 48 9.17 -2.25 -4.83
C ALA A 48 8.16 -2.95 -5.74
N GLY A 49 8.48 -3.08 -7.02
CA GLY A 49 7.55 -3.68 -7.96
C GLY A 49 7.97 -3.45 -9.40
N LYS A 50 6.97 -3.42 -10.28
CA LYS A 50 7.15 -3.15 -11.71
C LYS A 50 6.13 -2.15 -12.21
N PHE A 51 6.49 -1.41 -13.25
CA PHE A 51 5.59 -0.49 -13.94
C PHE A 51 5.67 -0.65 -15.44
N THR A 52 4.59 -0.24 -16.09
CA THR A 52 4.51 0.03 -17.51
C THR A 52 3.91 1.40 -17.73
N HIS A 53 4.48 2.15 -18.67
CA HIS A 53 4.00 3.44 -19.13
C HIS A 53 3.91 3.41 -20.65
N SER A 54 2.69 3.55 -21.14
CA SER A 54 2.37 3.60 -22.56
C SER A 54 2.45 5.04 -23.02
N SER A 55 3.49 5.39 -23.80
CA SER A 55 3.79 6.80 -24.12
C SER A 55 2.75 7.43 -25.06
N ASP A 56 2.03 6.60 -25.81
CA ASP A 56 0.96 6.97 -26.75
C ASP A 56 -0.31 7.44 -26.02
N SER A 57 -0.68 6.77 -24.94
CA SER A 57 -1.91 6.99 -24.18
C SER A 57 -1.68 7.68 -22.83
N GLY A 58 -0.42 7.86 -22.43
CA GLY A 58 -0.04 8.38 -21.10
C GLY A 58 -0.38 7.44 -19.95
N LYS A 59 -0.85 6.22 -20.24
CA LYS A 59 -1.34 5.29 -19.22
C LYS A 59 -0.17 4.67 -18.46
N ILE A 60 -0.18 4.87 -17.15
CA ILE A 60 0.76 4.25 -16.20
C ILE A 60 0.02 3.15 -15.44
N THR A 61 0.59 1.94 -15.43
CA THR A 61 0.16 0.85 -14.54
C THR A 61 1.36 0.39 -13.72
N ILE A 62 1.16 0.25 -12.41
CA ILE A 62 2.19 -0.15 -11.46
C ILE A 62 1.66 -1.36 -10.70
N GLN A 63 2.43 -2.45 -10.61
CA GLN A 63 2.19 -3.53 -9.67
C GLN A 63 3.26 -3.43 -8.59
N ALA A 64 2.87 -3.20 -7.34
CA ALA A 64 3.81 -2.91 -6.26
C ALA A 64 3.51 -3.69 -4.98
N VAL A 65 4.57 -4.02 -4.26
CA VAL A 65 4.56 -4.24 -2.82
C VAL A 65 4.66 -2.86 -2.16
N LEU A 66 3.75 -2.57 -1.22
CA LEU A 66 3.75 -1.37 -0.40
C LEU A 66 3.93 -1.78 1.07
N ALA A 67 4.97 -1.29 1.72
CA ALA A 67 5.22 -1.52 3.14
C ALA A 67 5.21 -0.19 3.88
N LEU A 68 4.35 -0.09 4.88
CA LEU A 68 4.17 1.09 5.72
C LEU A 68 4.70 0.81 7.12
N ASP A 69 5.56 1.70 7.60
CA ASP A 69 6.07 1.78 8.97
C ASP A 69 5.51 3.06 9.61
N PHE A 70 4.71 2.92 10.65
CA PHE A 70 4.04 3.98 11.38
C PHE A 70 3.67 3.57 12.81
N HIS A 71 3.82 4.49 13.77
CA HIS A 71 3.43 4.22 15.15
C HIS A 71 1.93 3.96 15.31
N PHE A 72 1.55 2.79 15.82
CA PHE A 72 0.15 2.39 16.02
C PHE A 72 0.00 1.37 17.16
N SER A 73 -1.22 1.12 17.64
CA SER A 73 -1.46 0.10 18.67
C SER A 73 -1.21 -1.32 18.13
N PRO A 74 -0.27 -2.08 18.73
CA PRO A 74 -0.04 -3.48 18.37
C PRO A 74 -1.27 -4.36 18.60
N GLU A 75 -2.04 -4.08 19.66
CA GLU A 75 -3.28 -4.79 19.99
C GLU A 75 -4.36 -4.56 18.92
N ALA A 76 -4.48 -3.33 18.40
CA ALA A 76 -5.40 -3.03 17.31
C ALA A 76 -5.02 -3.78 16.02
N LEU A 77 -3.72 -3.83 15.69
CA LEU A 77 -3.22 -4.59 14.53
C LEU A 77 -3.43 -6.10 14.70
N ALA A 78 -3.28 -6.62 15.92
CA ALA A 78 -3.57 -8.02 16.22
C ALA A 78 -5.04 -8.36 15.93
N ILE A 79 -5.99 -7.55 16.42
CA ILE A 79 -7.43 -7.70 16.14
C ILE A 79 -7.68 -7.72 14.63
N MET A 80 -7.09 -6.76 13.89
CA MET A 80 -7.22 -6.71 12.43
C MET A 80 -6.72 -7.99 11.75
N SER A 81 -5.54 -8.47 12.15
CA SER A 81 -4.95 -9.67 11.57
C SER A 81 -5.79 -10.91 11.84
N GLU A 82 -6.33 -11.05 13.05
CA GLU A 82 -7.15 -12.19 13.47
C GLU A 82 -8.48 -12.20 12.71
N ASP A 83 -9.17 -11.05 12.67
CA ASP A 83 -10.43 -10.90 11.94
C ASP A 83 -10.29 -11.28 10.46
N MET A 84 -9.22 -10.82 9.79
CA MET A 84 -9.00 -11.11 8.38
C MET A 84 -8.71 -12.59 8.13
N LYS A 85 -7.92 -13.23 8.99
CA LYS A 85 -7.56 -14.66 8.89
C LYS A 85 -8.77 -15.59 9.08
N LEU A 86 -9.81 -15.13 9.77
CA LEU A 86 -11.02 -15.91 10.04
C LEU A 86 -12.01 -15.95 8.86
N ILE A 87 -11.72 -15.28 7.74
CA ILE A 87 -12.62 -15.27 6.57
C ILE A 87 -12.23 -16.37 5.56
N PRO A 88 -12.92 -17.53 5.54
CA PRO A 88 -12.48 -18.69 4.76
C PRO A 88 -12.66 -18.54 3.25
N SER A 89 -13.48 -17.59 2.78
CA SER A 89 -13.75 -17.38 1.36
C SER A 89 -12.66 -16.61 0.61
N LEU A 90 -11.68 -16.04 1.33
CA LEU A 90 -10.63 -15.25 0.73
C LEU A 90 -9.55 -16.13 0.10
N ARG A 91 -9.10 -15.73 -1.09
CA ARG A 91 -8.00 -16.41 -1.79
C ARG A 91 -6.68 -16.04 -1.16
N SER A 92 -5.81 -17.03 -0.97
CA SER A 92 -4.44 -16.78 -0.51
C SER A 92 -3.56 -16.13 -1.58
N VAL A 93 -2.62 -15.30 -1.14
CA VAL A 93 -1.60 -14.70 -2.01
C VAL A 93 -0.52 -15.74 -2.36
N ASN A 94 -0.10 -15.80 -3.62
CA ASN A 94 1.01 -16.66 -4.03
C ASN A 94 2.36 -16.01 -3.69
N LEU A 95 2.88 -16.33 -2.51
CA LEU A 95 4.17 -15.85 -2.02
C LEU A 95 5.37 -16.36 -2.83
N ASN A 96 5.20 -17.45 -3.58
CA ASN A 96 6.23 -18.04 -4.43
C ASN A 96 6.26 -17.46 -5.85
N SER A 97 5.36 -16.52 -6.17
CA SER A 97 5.38 -15.84 -7.47
C SER A 97 6.71 -15.11 -7.70
N GLU A 98 7.15 -15.05 -8.96
CA GLU A 98 8.36 -14.31 -9.34
C GLU A 98 8.27 -12.84 -8.90
N PHE A 99 7.11 -12.22 -9.08
CA PHE A 99 6.85 -10.84 -8.65
C PHE A 99 7.07 -10.64 -7.14
N ASN A 100 6.47 -11.48 -6.30
CA ASN A 100 6.62 -11.35 -4.85
C ASN A 100 8.08 -11.60 -4.43
N ASN A 101 8.72 -12.63 -4.99
CA ASN A 101 10.12 -12.94 -4.69
C ASN A 101 11.07 -11.79 -5.03
N LYS A 102 10.95 -11.22 -6.24
CA LYS A 102 11.79 -10.09 -6.66
C LYS A 102 11.51 -8.84 -5.83
N SER A 103 10.24 -8.47 -5.68
CA SER A 103 9.84 -7.24 -5.00
C SER A 103 10.21 -7.27 -3.51
N MET A 104 10.04 -8.40 -2.83
CA MET A 104 10.45 -8.53 -1.43
C MET A 104 11.97 -8.42 -1.27
N LYS A 105 12.76 -9.00 -2.17
CA LYS A 105 14.23 -8.85 -2.18
C LYS A 105 14.67 -7.41 -2.44
N ASP A 106 13.99 -6.70 -3.34
CA ASP A 106 14.28 -5.29 -3.62
C ASP A 106 13.87 -4.37 -2.46
N LEU A 107 12.80 -4.71 -1.75
CA LEU A 107 12.30 -3.97 -0.61
C LEU A 107 13.20 -4.14 0.62
N LEU A 108 13.46 -5.39 1.01
CA LEU A 108 14.08 -5.79 2.28
C LEU A 108 15.54 -6.23 2.18
N GLY A 109 16.04 -6.47 0.97
CA GLY A 109 17.32 -7.14 0.74
C GLY A 109 17.19 -8.66 0.65
N VAL A 110 18.17 -9.29 -0.01
CA VAL A 110 18.12 -10.72 -0.37
C VAL A 110 18.07 -11.63 0.87
N GLU A 111 18.90 -11.35 1.87
CA GLU A 111 19.01 -12.17 3.08
C GLU A 111 17.71 -12.17 3.89
N VAL A 112 17.22 -10.98 4.23
CA VAL A 112 15.99 -10.77 5.00
C VAL A 112 14.78 -11.36 4.28
N ALA A 113 14.63 -11.09 2.98
CA ALA A 113 13.50 -11.61 2.20
C ALA A 113 13.52 -13.14 2.09
N THR A 114 14.70 -13.74 1.91
CA THR A 114 14.85 -15.20 1.84
C THR A 114 14.49 -15.85 3.18
N LYS A 115 14.97 -15.29 4.30
CA LYS A 115 14.62 -15.78 5.64
C LYS A 115 13.10 -15.75 5.89
N ILE A 116 12.43 -14.64 5.59
CA ILE A 116 10.97 -14.52 5.75
C ILE A 116 10.24 -15.56 4.87
N LYS A 117 10.67 -15.71 3.62
CA LYS A 117 10.09 -16.68 2.70
C LYS A 117 10.20 -18.11 3.22
N ASP A 118 11.39 -18.49 3.70
CA ASP A 118 11.66 -19.84 4.18
C ASP A 118 10.86 -20.15 5.45
N GLU A 119 10.78 -19.20 6.40
CA GLU A 119 9.95 -19.36 7.59
C GLU A 119 8.46 -19.53 7.26
N LEU A 120 7.93 -18.69 6.37
CA LEU A 120 6.52 -18.78 5.94
C LEU A 120 6.25 -20.11 5.21
N SER A 121 7.19 -20.59 4.40
CA SER A 121 7.05 -21.83 3.65
C SER A 121 7.12 -23.08 4.55
N LEU A 122 7.94 -23.03 5.61
CA LEU A 122 8.17 -24.17 6.51
C LEU A 122 7.12 -24.27 7.61
N PHE A 123 6.66 -23.14 8.17
CA PHE A 123 5.84 -23.14 9.37
C PHE A 123 4.45 -22.52 9.18
N GLY A 124 4.17 -21.90 8.03
CA GLY A 124 2.94 -21.12 7.80
C GLY A 124 2.82 -19.87 8.69
N ILE A 125 3.82 -19.61 9.54
CA ILE A 125 3.91 -18.54 10.53
C ILE A 125 5.37 -18.09 10.55
N SER A 126 5.64 -16.78 10.55
CA SER A 126 6.98 -16.29 10.87
C SER A 126 7.15 -16.28 12.39
N ARG A 127 8.04 -17.12 12.92
CA ARG A 127 8.24 -17.27 14.37
C ARG A 127 8.99 -16.10 14.98
N SER A 128 9.83 -15.44 14.19
CA SER A 128 10.51 -14.21 14.59
C SER A 128 10.86 -13.41 13.34
N LEU A 129 10.10 -12.34 13.09
CA LEU A 129 10.48 -11.41 12.05
C LEU A 129 11.84 -10.78 12.39
N PRO A 130 12.71 -10.58 11.38
CA PRO A 130 14.00 -9.91 11.57
C PRO A 130 13.78 -8.49 12.11
N LYS A 131 14.75 -7.95 12.85
CA LYS A 131 14.61 -6.63 13.51
C LYS A 131 14.41 -5.48 12.52
N GLU A 132 14.85 -5.71 11.29
CA GLU A 132 14.72 -4.83 10.14
C GLU A 132 13.29 -4.76 9.61
N PHE A 133 12.43 -5.72 9.96
CA PHE A 133 11.01 -5.69 9.62
C PHE A 133 10.25 -4.86 10.66
N THR A 134 10.07 -3.57 10.35
CA THR A 134 9.37 -2.61 11.22
C THR A 134 7.96 -2.29 10.74
N TYR A 135 7.45 -2.98 9.71
CA TYR A 135 6.21 -2.58 9.05
C TYR A 135 4.95 -3.01 9.80
N GLU A 136 4.03 -2.06 10.01
CA GLU A 136 2.70 -2.30 10.55
C GLU A 136 1.72 -2.78 9.47
N LEU A 137 1.93 -2.42 8.21
CA LEU A 137 1.10 -2.90 7.10
C LEU A 137 1.95 -3.18 5.87
N LEU A 138 1.95 -4.44 5.41
CA LEU A 138 2.59 -4.84 4.18
C LEU A 138 1.56 -5.38 3.21
N LEU A 139 1.33 -4.63 2.12
CA LEU A 139 0.50 -5.01 1.00
C LEU A 139 1.41 -5.59 -0.09
N ASN A 140 1.35 -6.89 -0.34
CA ASN A 140 2.30 -7.59 -1.20
C ASN A 140 1.88 -7.64 -2.68
N ASP A 141 0.66 -7.26 -3.01
CA ASP A 141 0.23 -7.09 -4.40
C ASP A 141 -0.82 -5.99 -4.51
N VAL A 142 -0.39 -4.82 -4.98
CA VAL A 142 -1.26 -3.66 -5.25
C VAL A 142 -1.05 -3.23 -6.68
N THR A 143 -2.12 -3.27 -7.49
CA THR A 143 -2.11 -2.69 -8.83
C THR A 143 -2.60 -1.25 -8.76
N LEU A 144 -1.73 -0.29 -9.07
CA LEU A 144 -2.00 1.14 -9.11
C LEU A 144 -2.04 1.67 -10.54
N TYR A 145 -2.79 2.75 -10.75
CA TYR A 145 -2.77 3.57 -11.95
C TYR A 145 -2.68 5.06 -11.56
N TRP A 146 -2.17 5.88 -12.46
CA TRP A 146 -2.14 7.33 -12.27
C TRP A 146 -3.51 7.94 -12.60
N ASN A 147 -4.03 8.77 -11.69
CA ASN A 147 -5.23 9.56 -11.90
C ASN A 147 -4.85 11.05 -11.98
N ASP A 148 -5.05 11.66 -13.15
CA ASP A 148 -4.68 13.04 -13.42
C ASP A 148 -5.51 14.04 -12.60
N ALA A 149 -6.83 13.83 -12.53
CA ALA A 149 -7.78 14.75 -11.89
C ALA A 149 -7.44 15.01 -10.40
N SER A 150 -7.06 13.97 -9.66
CA SER A 150 -6.58 14.10 -8.28
C SER A 150 -5.06 14.09 -8.10
N SER A 151 -4.29 14.02 -9.20
CA SER A 151 -2.83 13.95 -9.18
C SER A 151 -2.31 12.89 -8.19
N SER A 152 -2.81 11.66 -8.35
CA SER A 152 -2.65 10.60 -7.36
C SER A 152 -2.50 9.22 -7.99
N PHE A 153 -1.83 8.31 -7.32
CA PHE A 153 -1.88 6.88 -7.66
C PHE A 153 -3.07 6.23 -6.95
N ARG A 154 -3.92 5.55 -7.71
CA ARG A 154 -5.13 4.86 -7.21
C ARG A 154 -5.04 3.37 -7.51
N SER A 155 -5.47 2.52 -6.58
CA SER A 155 -5.52 1.08 -6.83
C SER A 155 -6.71 0.68 -7.67
N LYS A 156 -6.57 -0.46 -8.35
CA LYS A 156 -7.65 -1.16 -9.05
C LYS A 156 -7.53 -2.67 -8.80
N GLY A 157 -8.66 -3.36 -8.75
CA GLY A 157 -8.71 -4.79 -8.47
C GLY A 157 -8.49 -5.13 -7.00
N LYS A 158 -8.18 -6.40 -6.73
CA LYS A 158 -7.96 -6.90 -5.37
C LYS A 158 -6.59 -6.47 -4.83
N ILE A 159 -6.51 -6.36 -3.51
CA ILE A 159 -5.29 -6.00 -2.78
C ILE A 159 -4.81 -7.25 -2.03
N GLY A 160 -3.55 -7.63 -2.26
CA GLY A 160 -2.88 -8.66 -1.47
C GLY A 160 -2.36 -8.07 -0.16
N ILE A 161 -2.76 -8.65 0.96
CA ILE A 161 -2.24 -8.33 2.30
C ILE A 161 -1.23 -9.41 2.67
N GLY A 162 0.04 -9.02 2.82
CA GLY A 162 1.10 -9.91 3.30
C GLY A 162 1.13 -9.98 4.82
N PHE A 163 1.33 -8.83 5.46
CA PHE A 163 1.44 -8.72 6.92
C PHE A 163 0.60 -7.57 7.47
N VAL A 164 0.09 -7.79 8.69
CA VAL A 164 -0.49 -6.77 9.56
C VAL A 164 0.25 -6.86 10.90
N GLY A 165 1.01 -5.83 11.23
CA GLY A 165 2.04 -5.88 12.26
C GLY A 165 2.97 -7.07 12.01
N GLN A 166 3.18 -7.88 13.05
CA GLN A 166 4.03 -9.07 12.95
C GLN A 166 3.30 -10.32 12.42
N GLN A 167 2.00 -10.21 12.13
CA GLN A 167 1.16 -11.35 11.80
C GLN A 167 1.07 -11.54 10.28
N PRO A 168 1.47 -12.70 9.73
CA PRO A 168 1.23 -13.00 8.33
C PRO A 168 -0.27 -13.21 8.09
N VAL A 169 -0.81 -12.51 7.10
CA VAL A 169 -2.23 -12.62 6.69
C VAL A 169 -2.31 -13.38 5.37
N ASN A 170 -1.57 -12.95 4.35
CA ASN A 170 -1.46 -13.60 3.03
C ASN A 170 -2.79 -13.86 2.31
N LEU A 171 -3.71 -12.88 2.34
CA LEU A 171 -5.04 -12.97 1.72
C LEU A 171 -5.27 -11.83 0.74
N TYR A 172 -6.04 -12.10 -0.31
CA TYR A 172 -6.60 -11.07 -1.19
C TYR A 172 -7.93 -10.55 -0.67
N VAL A 173 -8.06 -9.23 -0.59
CA VAL A 173 -9.30 -8.53 -0.22
C VAL A 173 -9.73 -7.58 -1.33
N ASP A 174 -11.00 -7.18 -1.31
CA ASP A 174 -11.43 -6.00 -2.06
C ASP A 174 -10.97 -4.74 -1.32
N GLY A 175 -10.88 -3.60 -2.00
CA GLY A 175 -10.42 -2.38 -1.35
C GLY A 175 -9.88 -1.32 -2.29
N PHE A 176 -9.36 -0.26 -1.69
CA PHE A 176 -8.84 0.91 -2.37
C PHE A 176 -7.60 1.44 -1.65
N VAL A 177 -6.55 1.75 -2.41
CA VAL A 177 -5.39 2.49 -1.95
C VAL A 177 -5.29 3.75 -2.81
N GLU A 178 -5.08 4.89 -2.17
CA GLU A 178 -4.82 6.14 -2.88
C GLU A 178 -3.62 6.85 -2.25
N ILE A 179 -2.63 7.17 -3.08
CA ILE A 179 -1.40 7.88 -2.72
C ILE A 179 -1.46 9.24 -3.42
N GLN A 180 -1.68 10.31 -2.66
CA GLN A 180 -1.88 11.65 -3.22
C GLN A 180 -0.71 12.55 -2.88
N ARG A 181 -0.23 13.26 -3.90
CA ARG A 181 0.72 14.35 -3.73
C ARG A 181 -0.04 15.66 -3.71
N ARG A 182 0.12 16.48 -2.69
CA ARG A 182 -0.59 17.76 -2.59
C ARG A 182 0.33 18.86 -2.10
N ARG A 183 0.11 20.08 -2.60
CA ARG A 183 0.83 21.28 -2.12
C ARG A 183 0.69 21.48 -0.61
N ALA A 184 -0.47 21.11 -0.06
CA ALA A 184 -0.73 21.26 1.37
C ALA A 184 -0.07 20.17 2.22
N GLY A 185 0.44 19.08 1.64
CA GLY A 185 0.96 17.91 2.34
C GLY A 185 0.42 16.62 1.72
N ASP A 186 1.25 15.60 1.65
CA ASP A 186 0.88 14.35 1.00
C ASP A 186 -0.07 13.53 1.87
N MET A 187 -0.88 12.71 1.22
CA MET A 187 -1.93 11.93 1.84
C MET A 187 -1.90 10.49 1.35
N ILE A 188 -2.21 9.56 2.24
CA ILE A 188 -2.44 8.16 1.88
C ILE A 188 -3.73 7.66 2.54
N ASP A 189 -4.61 7.09 1.73
CA ASP A 189 -5.85 6.43 2.15
C ASP A 189 -5.75 4.94 1.78
N ILE A 190 -6.11 4.06 2.71
CA ILE A 190 -6.10 2.60 2.52
C ILE A 190 -7.40 2.03 3.09
N TYR A 191 -8.21 1.41 2.25
CA TYR A 191 -9.41 0.67 2.61
C TYR A 191 -9.25 -0.79 2.21
N LEU A 192 -9.44 -1.69 3.17
CA LEU A 192 -9.29 -3.13 3.01
C LEU A 192 -10.59 -3.80 3.46
N LYS A 193 -11.27 -4.49 2.54
CA LYS A 193 -12.59 -5.10 2.74
C LYS A 193 -12.52 -6.60 2.47
N ALA A 194 -12.53 -7.38 3.54
CA ALA A 194 -12.66 -8.84 3.45
C ALA A 194 -14.10 -9.24 3.13
N ASN A 195 -15.08 -8.59 3.76
CA ASN A 195 -16.51 -8.69 3.47
C ASN A 195 -17.25 -7.45 4.04
N GLU A 196 -18.59 -7.45 4.00
CA GLU A 196 -19.41 -6.33 4.52
C GLU A 196 -19.23 -6.04 6.03
N SER A 197 -18.90 -7.07 6.81
CA SER A 197 -18.75 -7.00 8.27
C SER A 197 -17.30 -6.97 8.74
N THR A 198 -16.33 -7.15 7.82
CA THR A 198 -14.90 -7.19 8.12
C THR A 198 -14.18 -6.28 7.14
N TRP A 199 -13.99 -5.03 7.55
CA TRP A 199 -13.24 -4.03 6.81
C TRP A 199 -12.49 -3.09 7.74
N TYR A 200 -11.40 -2.54 7.20
CA TYR A 200 -10.47 -1.66 7.90
C TYR A 200 -10.09 -0.49 6.98
N TYR A 201 -10.07 0.71 7.54
CA TYR A 201 -9.74 1.95 6.86
C TYR A 201 -8.64 2.69 7.63
N PHE A 202 -7.63 3.15 6.90
CA PHE A 202 -6.54 3.99 7.39
C PHE A 202 -6.41 5.22 6.50
N SER A 203 -6.20 6.38 7.11
CA SER A 203 -6.02 7.65 6.42
C SER A 203 -4.97 8.47 7.13
N TYR A 204 -3.85 8.70 6.47
CA TYR A 204 -2.80 9.55 7.00
C TYR A 204 -2.75 10.89 6.27
N PHE A 205 -2.76 11.97 7.05
CA PHE A 205 -2.55 13.32 6.54
C PHE A 205 -1.97 14.22 7.64
N LYS A 206 -0.86 14.92 7.34
CA LYS A 206 -0.25 15.93 8.22
C LYS A 206 -0.03 15.47 9.67
N GLY A 207 0.62 14.32 9.85
CA GLY A 207 0.94 13.83 11.18
C GLY A 207 -0.26 13.22 11.93
N VAL A 208 -1.37 12.96 11.26
CA VAL A 208 -2.52 12.30 11.88
C VAL A 208 -2.88 11.05 11.11
N MET A 209 -2.68 9.90 11.75
CA MET A 209 -3.15 8.59 11.28
C MET A 209 -4.56 8.34 11.82
N MET A 210 -5.57 8.48 10.97
CA MET A 210 -6.95 8.13 11.29
C MET A 210 -7.21 6.68 10.92
N ALA A 211 -7.87 5.93 11.79
CA ALA A 211 -8.28 4.56 11.50
C ALA A 211 -9.74 4.33 11.87
N GLN A 212 -10.41 3.42 11.17
CA GLN A 212 -11.77 2.99 11.45
C GLN A 212 -11.99 1.58 10.91
N ALA A 213 -12.78 0.77 11.61
CA ALA A 213 -13.13 -0.56 11.18
C ALA A 213 -14.61 -0.87 11.40
N ALA A 214 -15.09 -1.97 10.82
CA ALA A 214 -16.37 -2.56 11.20
C ALA A 214 -16.35 -3.07 12.65
N ASN A 215 -15.17 -3.50 13.13
CA ASN A 215 -15.01 -4.09 14.45
C ASN A 215 -15.06 -3.02 15.55
N ILE A 216 -16.10 -3.08 16.39
CA ILE A 216 -16.33 -2.13 17.49
C ILE A 216 -15.20 -2.18 18.54
N ARG A 217 -14.59 -3.37 18.77
CA ARG A 217 -13.48 -3.51 19.73
C ARG A 217 -12.24 -2.76 19.22
N PHE A 218 -11.91 -2.88 17.93
CA PHE A 218 -10.85 -2.11 17.30
C PHE A 218 -11.07 -0.60 17.47
N ASN A 219 -12.27 -0.10 17.13
CA ASN A 219 -12.61 1.32 17.24
C ASN A 219 -12.57 1.83 18.69
N SER A 220 -13.08 1.03 19.63
CA SER A 220 -13.12 1.38 21.05
C SER A 220 -11.72 1.41 21.65
N LEU A 221 -10.85 0.48 21.25
CA LEU A 221 -9.46 0.45 21.68
C LEU A 221 -8.75 1.75 21.31
N ILE A 222 -8.81 2.15 20.04
CA ILE A 222 -8.19 3.38 19.55
C ILE A 222 -8.75 4.62 20.26
N SER A 223 -10.07 4.66 20.47
CA SER A 223 -10.74 5.82 21.07
C SER A 223 -10.40 6.00 22.55
N ASN A 224 -10.28 4.90 23.29
CA ASN A 224 -10.02 4.89 24.73
C ASN A 224 -8.53 4.98 25.08
N GLU A 225 -7.65 4.84 24.10
CA GLU A 225 -6.23 4.86 24.33
C GLU A 225 -5.72 6.24 24.73
N LYS A 226 -4.80 6.27 25.71
CA LYS A 226 -4.26 7.52 26.25
C LYS A 226 -3.50 8.27 25.16
N ILE A 227 -3.72 9.59 25.08
CA ILE A 227 -3.07 10.47 24.08
C ILE A 227 -1.53 10.28 24.05
N LYS A 228 -0.90 10.07 25.21
CA LYS A 228 0.55 9.83 25.31
C LYS A 228 0.99 8.58 24.55
N VAL A 229 0.19 7.51 24.59
CA VAL A 229 0.48 6.26 23.86
C VAL A 229 0.21 6.45 22.37
N ARG A 230 -0.81 7.23 22.02
CA ARG A 230 -1.15 7.53 20.61
C ARG A 230 -0.16 8.43 19.88
N LYS A 231 0.80 9.03 20.59
CA LYS A 231 1.82 9.93 20.03
C LYS A 231 3.10 9.14 19.75
N ASP A 232 3.65 9.28 18.54
CA ASP A 232 4.92 8.64 18.20
C ASP A 232 6.04 9.14 19.13
N PRO A 233 6.95 8.28 19.61
CA PRO A 233 8.08 8.69 20.46
C PRO A 233 8.97 9.79 19.85
N ASN A 234 9.09 9.84 18.52
CA ASN A 234 9.85 10.83 17.76
C ASN A 234 9.02 12.08 17.38
N SER A 235 7.74 12.13 17.78
CA SER A 235 6.81 13.22 17.47
C SER A 235 7.21 14.53 18.17
N SER A 236 7.38 15.59 17.37
CA SER A 236 7.78 16.93 17.82
C SER A 236 6.82 18.00 17.29
N THR A 237 6.99 19.26 17.71
CA THR A 237 6.19 20.38 17.17
C THR A 237 6.41 20.59 15.67
N LYS A 238 7.61 20.29 15.16
CA LYS A 238 7.95 20.43 13.74
C LYS A 238 7.50 19.23 12.90
N VAL A 239 7.50 18.05 13.51
CA VAL A 239 7.14 16.79 12.87
C VAL A 239 6.14 16.07 13.77
N PRO A 240 4.87 16.51 13.78
CA PRO A 240 3.87 15.91 14.65
C PRO A 240 3.46 14.55 14.11
N TYR A 241 3.18 13.64 15.02
CA TYR A 241 2.48 12.39 14.74
C TYR A 241 1.57 11.99 15.90
N THR A 242 0.35 11.59 15.58
CA THR A 242 -0.55 10.83 16.45
C THR A 242 -1.53 9.98 15.63
N TYR A 243 -2.13 8.96 16.25
CA TYR A 243 -3.28 8.29 15.66
C TYR A 243 -4.59 8.51 16.43
N MET A 244 -5.72 8.36 15.73
CA MET A 244 -7.07 8.51 16.29
C MET A 244 -8.11 7.77 15.47
N ILE A 245 -9.34 7.69 15.97
CA ILE A 245 -10.48 7.20 15.19
C ILE A 245 -10.78 8.17 14.04
N ALA A 246 -11.10 7.66 12.85
CA ALA A 246 -11.53 8.49 11.74
C ALA A 246 -12.90 9.14 12.03
N ALA A 247 -13.10 10.35 11.52
CA ALA A 247 -14.42 10.98 11.54
C ALA A 247 -15.39 10.19 10.62
N GLU A 248 -16.67 10.15 10.98
CA GLU A 248 -17.69 9.32 10.33
C GLU A 248 -17.82 9.56 8.81
N ASP A 249 -17.54 10.79 8.36
CA ASP A 249 -17.65 11.21 6.98
C ASP A 249 -16.41 10.87 6.12
N ARG A 250 -15.29 10.47 6.73
CA ARG A 250 -14.03 10.25 6.02
C ARG A 250 -14.11 9.07 5.06
N LEU A 251 -14.51 7.90 5.56
CA LEU A 251 -14.61 6.70 4.74
C LEU A 251 -15.65 6.84 3.61
N PRO A 252 -16.91 7.29 3.87
CA PRO A 252 -17.89 7.48 2.80
C PRO A 252 -17.39 8.41 1.67
N ARG A 253 -16.71 9.50 2.02
CA ARG A 253 -16.12 10.41 1.01
C ARG A 253 -14.99 9.75 0.23
N PHE A 254 -14.15 8.95 0.88
CA PHE A 254 -13.10 8.20 0.22
C PHE A 254 -13.68 7.19 -0.78
N LEU A 255 -14.63 6.37 -0.34
CA LEU A 255 -15.27 5.37 -1.20
C LEU A 255 -15.92 6.03 -2.40
N ARG A 256 -16.72 7.09 -2.19
CA ARG A 256 -17.35 7.84 -3.28
C ARG A 256 -16.33 8.30 -4.33
N ARG A 257 -15.24 8.93 -3.89
CA ARG A 257 -14.16 9.40 -4.78
C ARG A 257 -13.46 8.28 -5.55
N MET A 258 -13.35 7.08 -4.97
CA MET A 258 -12.71 5.93 -5.60
C MET A 258 -13.63 5.19 -6.57
N THR A 259 -14.94 5.27 -6.36
CA THR A 259 -15.95 4.62 -7.22
C THR A 259 -16.48 5.51 -8.35
N GLU A 260 -16.40 6.83 -8.20
CA GLU A 260 -16.79 7.77 -9.25
C GLU A 260 -15.81 7.68 -10.44
N ASN A 261 -16.36 7.42 -11.62
CA ASN A 261 -15.61 7.08 -12.82
C ASN A 261 -14.88 8.32 -13.39
N PRO A 262 -13.59 8.23 -13.78
CA PRO A 262 -12.88 9.35 -14.40
C PRO A 262 -13.48 9.82 -15.74
N GLU A 263 -14.26 8.96 -16.42
CA GLU A 263 -14.84 9.28 -17.73
C GLU A 263 -16.05 10.24 -17.66
N THR A 264 -16.58 10.50 -16.47
CA THR A 264 -17.72 11.41 -16.31
C THR A 264 -17.34 12.90 -16.24
N GLU A 265 -16.05 13.23 -16.13
CA GLU A 265 -15.57 14.63 -16.09
C GLU A 265 -15.22 15.21 -17.47
N SER A 266 -15.25 14.42 -18.55
CA SER A 266 -14.88 14.85 -19.91
C SER A 266 -16.07 15.13 -20.84
N SER A 267 -17.27 15.40 -20.30
CA SER A 267 -18.33 16.04 -21.10
C SER A 267 -18.20 17.56 -20.93
N PRO A 268 -17.72 18.31 -21.94
CA PRO A 268 -17.90 19.75 -21.94
C PRO A 268 -19.39 19.97 -21.95
N THR A 269 -19.88 20.75 -21.00
CA THR A 269 -21.17 21.39 -21.13
C THR A 269 -21.10 22.24 -22.39
N ASP A 270 -21.68 21.71 -23.47
CA ASP A 270 -21.91 22.46 -24.69
C ASP A 270 -22.66 23.73 -24.29
N GLY A 271 -22.08 24.85 -24.68
CA GLY A 271 -22.54 26.16 -24.27
C GLY A 271 -24.01 26.32 -24.62
N LEU A 272 -24.83 26.58 -23.61
CA LEU A 272 -26.10 27.26 -23.81
C LEU A 272 -25.82 28.68 -24.32
N MET A 273 -25.62 28.76 -25.62
CA MET A 273 -25.81 29.93 -26.45
C MET A 273 -27.01 29.66 -27.34
N ARG A 274 -28.20 30.03 -26.85
CA ARG A 274 -29.26 30.73 -27.59
C ARG A 274 -30.40 31.08 -26.65
#